data_AF-A0A654U9W8-F1
#
_entry.id   AF-A0A654U9W8-F1
#
_cell.length_a   1.000
_cell.length_b   1.000
_cell.length_c   1.000
_cell.angle_alpha   90.00
_cell.angle_beta   90.00
_cell.angle_gamma   90.00
#
_symmetry.space_group_name_H-M   'P 1'
#
loop_
_entity.id
_entity.type
_entity.pdbx_description
1 polymer ?
#
loop_
_entity_poly.entity_id
_entity_poly.type
_entity_poly.pdbx_seq_one_letter_code
_entity_poly.pdbx_strand_id
1 'polypeptide(L)' 'MLYGVRDDEQRRLTGAGNHVRVYVPFGTRWYGYFLRRLAERPANLAFFLRALTDRRRARGCAER' A
#
# COMPACT_ATOMS: atom_id res chain seq x y z
N MET A 1 -1.40 -2.50 -7.44
CA MET A 1 -0.76 -1.95 -6.24
C MET A 1 -1.73 -2.00 -5.07
N LEU A 2 -1.25 -2.19 -3.85
CA LEU A 2 -2.12 -2.22 -2.67
C LEU A 2 -2.50 -0.78 -2.29
N TYR A 3 -3.74 -0.56 -1.86
CA TYR A 3 -4.19 0.76 -1.43
C TYR A 3 -3.24 1.34 -0.37
N GLY A 4 -2.63 2.47 -0.70
CA GLY A 4 -1.72 3.18 0.20
C GLY A 4 -0.25 2.74 0.21
N VAL A 5 0.17 1.87 -0.71
CA VAL A 5 1.57 1.50 -0.88
C VAL A 5 2.15 2.27 -2.06
N ARG A 6 3.14 3.14 -1.80
CA ARG A 6 3.86 3.96 -2.81
C ARG A 6 2.92 4.81 -3.68
N ASP A 7 2.10 5.64 -3.05
CA ASP A 7 1.12 6.49 -3.73
C ASP A 7 1.78 7.43 -4.77
N ASP A 8 3.02 7.88 -4.54
CA ASP A 8 3.78 8.70 -5.50
C ASP A 8 4.16 7.93 -6.77
N GLU A 9 4.51 6.64 -6.64
CA GLU A 9 4.80 5.80 -7.80
C GLU A 9 3.52 5.52 -8.60
N GLN A 10 2.38 5.34 -7.91
CA GLN A 10 1.09 5.19 -8.57
C GLN A 10 0.77 6.43 -9.40
N ARG A 11 0.97 7.63 -8.85
CA ARG A 11 0.77 8.90 -9.56
C ARG A 11 1.73 9.05 -10.74
N ARG A 12 3.02 8.70 -10.56
CA ARG A 12 4.02 8.73 -11.63
C ARG A 12 3.65 7.80 -12.79
N LEU A 13 3.24 6.56 -12.49
CA LEU A 13 2.86 5.57 -13.49
C LEU A 13 1.60 5.98 -14.24
N THR A 14 0.57 6.48 -13.54
CA THR A 14 -0.63 7.02 -14.17
C THR A 14 -0.30 8.25 -15.03
N GLY A 15 0.58 9.14 -14.56
CA GLY A 15 1.05 10.31 -15.33
C GLY A 15 1.86 9.93 -16.58
N ALA A 16 2.53 8.77 -16.56
CA ALA A 16 3.21 8.19 -17.71
C ALA A 16 2.26 7.40 -18.65
N GLY A 17 0.94 7.47 -18.46
CA GLY A 17 -0.06 6.79 -19.29
C GLY A 17 -0.24 5.30 -19.00
N ASN A 18 0.31 4.78 -17.91
CA ASN A 18 0.16 3.37 -17.55
C ASN A 18 -1.12 3.12 -16.74
N HIS A 19 -1.77 1.98 -16.98
CA HIS A 19 -2.94 1.56 -16.22
C HIS A 19 -2.53 0.96 -14.87
N VAL A 20 -2.80 1.69 -13.79
CA VAL A 20 -2.58 1.22 -12.41
C VAL A 20 -3.88 0.65 -11.85
N ARG A 21 -3.84 -0.61 -11.37
CA ARG A 21 -4.95 -1.23 -10.64
C ARG A 21 -4.68 -1.23 -9.15
N VAL A 22 -5.58 -0.68 -8.36
CA VAL A 22 -5.46 -0.63 -6.89
C VAL A 22 -6.33 -1.70 -6.26
N TYR A 23 -5.73 -2.56 -5.43
CA TYR A 23 -6.46 -3.57 -4.67
C TYR A 23 -6.99 -2.95 -3.39
N VAL A 24 -8.31 -2.83 -3.29
CA VAL A 24 -9.02 -2.31 -2.13
C VAL A 24 -9.74 -3.47 -1.45
N PRO A 25 -9.30 -3.90 -0.25
CA PRO A 25 -10.06 -4.86 0.54
C PRO A 25 -11.35 -4.22 1.06
N PHE A 26 -12.49 -4.91 0.99
CA PHE A 26 -13.79 -4.43 1.43
C PHE A 26 -14.50 -5.44 2.36
N GLY A 27 -15.46 -4.96 3.15
CA GLY A 27 -16.30 -5.78 4.05
C GLY A 27 -15.79 -5.85 5.50
N THR A 28 -16.62 -6.30 6.44
CA THR A 28 -16.32 -6.32 7.89
C THR A 28 -15.37 -7.43 8.33
N ARG A 29 -15.32 -8.54 7.58
CA ARG A 29 -14.42 -9.69 7.88
C ARG A 29 -13.04 -9.59 7.23
N TRP A 30 -12.75 -8.46 6.59
CA TRP A 30 -11.49 -8.20 5.89
C TRP A 30 -10.27 -8.43 6.80
N TYR A 31 -10.39 -8.10 8.08
CA TYR A 31 -9.32 -8.21 9.07
C TYR A 31 -8.86 -9.66 9.29
N GLY A 32 -9.80 -10.61 9.42
CA GLY A 32 -9.48 -12.02 9.59
C GLY A 32 -8.84 -12.63 8.34
N TYR A 33 -9.35 -12.27 7.16
CA TYR A 33 -8.74 -12.68 5.88
C TYR A 33 -7.33 -12.11 5.71
N PHE A 34 -7.13 -10.84 6.07
CA PHE A 34 -5.85 -10.14 5.99
C PHE A 34 -4.81 -10.78 6.91
N LEU A 35 -5.15 -11.01 8.18
CA LEU A 35 -4.25 -11.66 9.15
C LEU A 35 -3.87 -13.08 8.72
N ARG A 36 -4.82 -13.86 8.19
CA ARG A 36 -4.54 -15.20 7.66
C ARG A 36 -3.53 -15.15 6.51
N ARG A 37 -3.70 -14.20 5.58
CA ARG A 37 -2.78 -14.00 4.45
C ARG A 37 -1.40 -13.48 4.88
N LEU A 38 -1.33 -12.75 6.00
CA LEU A 38 -0.08 -12.32 6.64
C LEU A 38 0.67 -13.50 7.24
N ALA A 39 -0.04 -14.39 7.94
CA ALA A 39 0.52 -15.56 8.60
C ALA A 39 1.08 -16.59 7.61
N GLU A 40 0.47 -16.70 6.42
CA GLU A 40 0.92 -17.61 5.35
C GLU A 40 2.30 -17.25 4.77
N ARG A 41 2.70 -15.96 4.75
CA ARG A 41 4.00 -15.52 4.20
C ARG A 41 4.60 -14.33 4.96
N PRO A 42 5.42 -14.54 6.01
CA PRO A 42 6.00 -13.46 6.82
C PRO A 42 6.92 -12.52 6.02
N ALA A 43 7.50 -12.96 4.91
CA ALA A 43 8.29 -12.11 4.02
C ALA A 43 7.47 -10.96 3.40
N ASN A 44 6.19 -11.19 3.09
CA ASN A 44 5.30 -10.16 2.54
C ASN A 44 4.94 -9.11 3.60
N LEU A 45 4.93 -9.50 4.87
CA LEU A 45 4.68 -8.61 6.00
C LEU A 45 5.81 -7.61 6.20
N ALA A 46 7.07 -8.05 6.12
CA ALA A 46 8.23 -7.16 6.22
C ALA A 46 8.22 -6.09 5.11
N PHE A 47 7.87 -6.48 3.88
CA PHE A 47 7.73 -5.55 2.77
C PHE A 47 6.59 -4.53 3.00
N PHE A 48 5.45 -4.99 3.50
CA PHE A 48 4.31 -4.12 3.81
C PHE A 48 4.60 -3.17 4.98
N LEU A 49 5.24 -3.65 6.06
CA LEU A 49 5.65 -2.82 7.19
C LEU A 49 6.68 -1.76 6.79
N ARG A 50 7.63 -2.11 5.92
CA ARG A 50 8.58 -1.14 5.36
C ARG A 50 7.87 -0.06 4.55
N ALA A 51 6.90 -0.45 3.71
CA ALA A 51 6.08 0.50 2.95
C ALA A 51 5.21 1.41 3.83
N LEU A 52 4.68 0.91 4.94
CA LEU A 52 3.93 1.71 5.92
C LEU A 52 4.82 2.68 6.70
N THR A 53 6.07 2.30 6.97
CA THR A 53 7.02 3.12 7.72
C THR A 53 7.62 4.24 6.85
N ASP A 54 7.80 3.97 5.56
CA ASP A 54 8.26 4.96 4.56
C ASP A 54 7.27 6.13 4.39
N ARG A 55 5.97 5.89 4.63
CA ARG A 55 4.91 6.90 4.62
C ARG A 55 5.12 8.03 5.65
N ARG A 56 5.95 7.83 6.67
CA ARG A 56 6.27 8.89 7.65
C ARG A 56 7.21 9.98 7.11
N ARG A 57 7.90 9.78 5.98
CA ARG A 57 8.75 10.81 5.36
C ARG A 57 8.03 11.72 4.36
N ALA A 58 6.89 11.32 3.80
CA ALA A 58 6.20 12.09 2.77
C ALA A 58 5.19 13.14 3.31
N ARG A 59 4.81 13.09 4.59
CA ARG A 59 3.85 14.06 5.17
C ARG A 59 4.45 15.42 5.53
N GLY A 60 5.77 15.62 5.41
CA GLY A 60 6.42 16.91 5.73
C GLY A 60 6.42 17.95 4.61
N CYS A 61 5.97 17.63 3.40
CA CYS A 61 6.10 18.52 2.23
C CYS A 61 4.77 18.96 1.60
N ALA A 62 3.62 18.54 2.15
CA ALA A 62 2.30 18.91 1.63
C ALA A 62 1.64 20.11 2.36
N GLU A 63 2.39 20.81 3.21
CA GLU A 63 1.96 22.00 3.97
C GLU A 63 2.73 23.28 3.59
N ARG A 64 3.25 23.37 2.37
CA ARG A 64 3.78 24.63 1.84
C ARG A 64 3.39 24.86 0.39
#